data_AF-A0A2V9T5T8-F1
#
_entry.id   AF-A0A2V9T5T8-F1
#
_cell.length_a   1.000
_cell.length_b   1.000
_cell.length_c   1.000
_cell.angle_alpha   90.00
_cell.angle_beta   90.00
_cell.angle_gamma   90.00
#
_symmetry.space_group_name_H-M   'P 1'
#
loop_
_entity.id
_entity.type
_entity.pdbx_description
1 polymer ?
#
loop_
_entity_poly.entity_id
_entity_poly.type
_entity_poly.pdbx_seq_one_letter_code
_entity_poly.pdbx_strand_id
1 'polypeptide(L)'
;MLRGRRTQEVAYVSAPQAVLRDQVAAVYNKAGLVRNAERVQVLDRDRRFARVRTSNGAEGWMEQRYLVTQKVYDSCQKLTQQEQNSPVQAAGITRSDTNIHLDPARDADHLYQLSQGARISILRRASNEKILPGAPAKATNVNSSKPAQPAMEDWWLIRDEQGHAGWVLAKMIDLDLPLEVAQYSEGQRAVAFFALDEVTDGDKKVLQYLVVYSESKEGLPFDYNQARVFTWNLKRHRYETAYRERNLNGMLPVTVYQETFDKEGSLPVFVLRVTDQSGNTEERKYKLNTPIVRRVMAPGEMKPAPKSKRKAS
;
A
#
# COMPACT_ATOMS: atom_id res chain seq x y z
N MET A 1 -39.62 -28.69 -27.32
CA MET A 1 -39.29 -28.21 -25.95
C MET A 1 -38.17 -27.19 -26.06
N LEU A 2 -38.46 -25.91 -25.82
CA LEU A 2 -37.44 -24.86 -25.79
C LEU A 2 -36.56 -25.07 -24.56
N ARG A 3 -35.33 -25.57 -24.75
CA ARG A 3 -34.27 -25.45 -23.74
C ARG A 3 -33.99 -23.96 -23.58
N GLY A 4 -34.55 -23.36 -22.54
CA GLY A 4 -34.19 -22.00 -22.15
C GLY A 4 -32.67 -21.89 -22.10
N ARG A 5 -32.11 -20.89 -22.77
CA ARG A 5 -30.70 -20.50 -22.63
C ARG A 5 -30.45 -20.27 -21.14
N ARG A 6 -29.93 -21.28 -20.43
CA ARG A 6 -29.26 -21.04 -19.15
C ARG A 6 -28.10 -20.13 -19.51
N THR A 7 -28.16 -18.88 -19.07
CA THR A 7 -27.03 -17.97 -19.13
C THR A 7 -25.84 -18.71 -18.55
N GLN A 8 -24.80 -18.91 -19.36
CA GLN A 8 -23.64 -19.67 -18.92
C GLN A 8 -22.98 -18.90 -17.78
N GLU A 9 -22.97 -19.49 -16.59
CA GLU A 9 -22.32 -18.88 -15.44
C GLU A 9 -20.80 -18.86 -15.69
N VAL A 10 -20.18 -17.70 -15.46
CA VAL A 10 -18.76 -17.46 -15.66
C VAL A 10 -18.12 -17.19 -14.32
N ALA A 11 -16.98 -17.81 -14.08
CA ALA A 11 -16.15 -17.57 -12.92
C ALA A 11 -14.68 -17.43 -13.33
N TYR A 12 -13.87 -16.93 -12.40
CA TYR A 12 -12.43 -16.76 -12.58
C TYR A 12 -11.70 -17.46 -11.44
N VAL A 13 -10.56 -18.08 -11.76
CA VAL A 13 -9.78 -18.83 -10.78
C VAL A 13 -8.97 -17.88 -9.90
N SER A 14 -9.15 -17.93 -8.58
CA SER A 14 -8.40 -17.10 -7.61
C SER A 14 -7.17 -17.79 -7.02
N ALA A 15 -7.07 -19.12 -7.12
CA ALA A 15 -5.86 -19.83 -6.72
C ALA A 15 -4.69 -19.49 -7.66
N PRO A 16 -3.43 -19.46 -7.19
CA PRO A 16 -2.25 -19.38 -8.06
C PRO A 16 -2.28 -20.44 -9.16
N GLN A 17 -2.68 -21.66 -8.76
CA GLN A 17 -2.84 -22.81 -9.63
C GLN A 17 -3.76 -23.83 -8.94
N ALA A 18 -4.61 -24.51 -9.72
CA ALA A 18 -5.46 -25.59 -9.23
C ALA A 18 -5.59 -26.72 -10.26
N VAL A 19 -5.77 -27.94 -9.76
CA VAL A 19 -6.03 -29.13 -10.59
C VAL A 19 -7.53 -29.33 -10.74
N LEU A 20 -7.97 -29.60 -11.97
CA LEU A 20 -9.33 -30.07 -12.25
C LEU A 20 -9.38 -31.59 -12.01
N ARG A 21 -10.36 -32.02 -11.22
CA ARG A 21 -10.59 -33.42 -10.86
C ARG A 21 -11.65 -34.02 -11.79
N ASP A 22 -11.50 -35.27 -12.21
CA ASP A 22 -12.55 -35.97 -12.94
C ASP A 22 -13.82 -36.19 -12.09
N GLN A 23 -13.66 -36.33 -10.77
CA GLN A 23 -14.74 -36.57 -9.82
C GLN A 23 -14.53 -35.88 -8.45
N VAL A 24 -15.62 -35.76 -7.67
CA VAL A 24 -15.59 -35.26 -6.29
C VAL A 24 -15.26 -36.41 -5.34
N ALA A 25 -13.98 -36.75 -5.22
CA ALA A 25 -13.50 -37.78 -4.30
C ALA A 25 -12.11 -37.43 -3.74
N ALA A 26 -11.69 -38.15 -2.69
CA ALA A 26 -10.33 -38.04 -2.14
C ALA A 26 -9.27 -38.56 -3.13
N VAL A 27 -9.63 -39.58 -3.93
CA VAL A 27 -8.82 -40.14 -5.02
C VAL A 27 -9.50 -39.81 -6.35
N TYR A 28 -8.75 -39.18 -7.25
CA TYR A 28 -9.25 -38.67 -8.52
C TYR A 28 -8.12 -38.65 -9.56
N ASN A 29 -8.49 -38.64 -10.84
CA ASN A 29 -7.55 -38.38 -11.92
C ASN A 29 -7.47 -36.88 -12.22
N LYS A 30 -6.29 -36.43 -12.68
CA LYS A 30 -6.09 -35.04 -13.11
C LYS A 30 -6.69 -34.85 -14.50
N ALA A 31 -7.84 -34.16 -14.57
CA ALA A 31 -8.54 -33.87 -15.80
C ALA A 31 -8.02 -32.59 -16.49
N GLY A 32 -7.33 -31.73 -15.76
CA GLY A 32 -6.76 -30.49 -16.29
C GLY A 32 -6.06 -29.67 -15.21
N LEU A 33 -5.49 -28.54 -15.64
CA LEU A 33 -4.83 -27.57 -14.78
C LEU A 33 -5.30 -26.18 -15.13
N VAL A 34 -5.69 -25.40 -14.13
CA VAL A 34 -6.08 -24.01 -14.27
C VAL A 34 -5.16 -23.10 -13.46
N ARG A 35 -5.01 -21.85 -13.89
CA ARG A 35 -4.15 -20.84 -13.25
C ARG A 35 -4.93 -19.62 -12.78
N ASN A 36 -4.30 -18.79 -11.95
CA ASN A 36 -4.89 -17.54 -11.48
C ASN A 36 -5.42 -16.68 -12.63
N ALA A 37 -6.55 -16.03 -12.38
CA ALA A 37 -7.31 -15.22 -13.33
C ALA A 37 -7.81 -15.95 -14.60
N GLU A 38 -7.65 -17.27 -14.70
CA GLU A 38 -8.21 -18.03 -15.82
C GLU A 38 -9.74 -18.02 -15.77
N ARG A 39 -10.36 -17.67 -16.90
CA ARG A 39 -11.81 -17.65 -17.08
C ARG A 39 -12.32 -19.07 -17.31
N VAL A 40 -13.32 -19.48 -16.54
CA VAL A 40 -13.97 -20.78 -16.67
C VAL A 40 -15.50 -20.63 -16.74
N GLN A 41 -16.14 -21.55 -17.45
CA GLN A 41 -17.58 -21.72 -17.43
C GLN A 41 -17.96 -22.67 -16.30
N VAL A 42 -18.86 -22.26 -15.42
CA VAL A 42 -19.42 -23.14 -14.38
C VAL A 42 -20.54 -23.98 -15.00
N LEU A 43 -20.37 -25.30 -14.97
CA LEU A 43 -21.33 -26.27 -15.51
C LEU A 43 -22.27 -26.80 -14.45
N ASP A 44 -21.74 -27.02 -13.24
CA ASP A 44 -22.48 -27.59 -12.11
C ASP A 44 -21.84 -27.23 -10.77
N ARG A 45 -22.58 -27.37 -9.66
CA ARG A 45 -22.11 -27.11 -8.30
C ARG A 45 -22.56 -28.23 -7.37
N ASP A 46 -21.63 -28.75 -6.56
CA ASP A 46 -21.89 -29.75 -5.52
C ASP A 46 -21.13 -29.40 -4.24
N ARG A 47 -21.86 -29.04 -3.17
CA ARG A 47 -21.33 -28.70 -1.85
C ARG A 47 -20.18 -27.69 -1.90
N ARG A 48 -18.93 -28.17 -1.88
CA ARG A 48 -17.69 -27.38 -1.87
C ARG A 48 -16.98 -27.34 -3.23
N PHE A 49 -17.52 -28.01 -4.24
CA PHE A 49 -16.93 -28.15 -5.56
C PHE A 49 -17.83 -27.55 -6.64
N ALA A 50 -17.21 -27.06 -7.71
CA ALA A 50 -17.88 -26.68 -8.95
C ALA A 50 -17.24 -27.45 -10.09
N ARG A 51 -18.07 -28.00 -10.98
CA ARG A 51 -17.62 -28.55 -12.25
C ARG A 51 -17.49 -27.40 -13.22
N VAL A 52 -16.29 -27.23 -13.77
CA VAL A 52 -15.97 -26.12 -14.66
C VAL A 52 -15.49 -26.64 -16.01
N ARG A 53 -15.61 -25.79 -17.03
CA ARG A 53 -15.02 -25.96 -18.35
C ARG A 53 -14.12 -24.77 -18.67
N THR A 54 -12.88 -25.02 -19.02
CA THR A 54 -11.92 -24.00 -19.46
C THR A 54 -12.21 -23.58 -20.90
N SER A 55 -11.57 -22.50 -21.36
CA SER A 55 -11.67 -22.04 -22.76
C SER A 55 -11.12 -23.05 -23.77
N ASN A 56 -10.13 -23.87 -23.38
CA ASN A 56 -9.56 -24.93 -24.21
C ASN A 56 -10.35 -26.26 -24.16
N GLY A 57 -11.50 -26.30 -23.46
CA GLY A 57 -12.40 -27.44 -23.43
C GLY A 57 -12.11 -28.48 -22.35
N ALA A 58 -11.07 -28.31 -21.53
CA ALA A 58 -10.83 -29.17 -20.37
C ALA A 58 -11.98 -29.02 -19.36
N GLU A 59 -12.43 -30.14 -18.81
CA GLU A 59 -13.51 -30.19 -17.83
C GLU A 59 -13.11 -30.92 -16.57
N GLY A 60 -13.56 -30.42 -15.43
CA GLY A 60 -13.46 -31.15 -14.17
C GLY A 60 -13.94 -30.34 -12.98
N TRP A 61 -13.90 -30.97 -11.82
CA TRP A 61 -14.29 -30.41 -10.54
C TRP A 61 -13.12 -29.67 -9.88
N MET A 62 -13.39 -28.49 -9.34
CA MET A 62 -12.46 -27.76 -8.49
C MET A 62 -13.18 -27.18 -7.27
N GLU A 63 -12.44 -26.82 -6.22
CA GLU A 63 -13.05 -26.25 -5.02
C GLU A 63 -13.62 -24.86 -5.30
N GLN A 64 -14.85 -24.61 -4.86
CA GLN A 64 -15.55 -23.34 -5.09
C GLN A 64 -14.82 -22.15 -4.45
N ARG A 65 -14.06 -22.38 -3.36
CA ARG A 65 -13.23 -21.33 -2.74
C ARG A 65 -12.13 -20.78 -3.65
N TYR A 66 -11.82 -21.48 -4.74
CA TYR A 66 -10.86 -21.04 -5.75
C TYR A 66 -11.52 -20.34 -6.94
N LEU A 67 -12.81 -20.01 -6.84
CA LEU A 67 -13.56 -19.31 -7.87
C LEU A 67 -14.09 -17.99 -7.33
N VAL A 68 -13.94 -16.94 -8.14
CA VAL A 68 -14.62 -15.66 -7.94
C VAL A 68 -15.58 -15.39 -9.09
N THR A 69 -16.58 -14.56 -8.82
CA THR A 69 -17.62 -14.21 -9.80
C THR A 69 -17.09 -13.24 -10.86
N GLN A 70 -17.78 -13.13 -12.00
CA GLN A 70 -17.54 -12.08 -12.99
C GLN A 70 -17.52 -10.68 -12.35
N LYS A 71 -18.44 -10.39 -11.44
CA LYS A 71 -18.52 -9.10 -10.75
C LYS A 71 -17.25 -8.78 -9.97
N VAL A 72 -16.68 -9.77 -9.26
CA VAL A 72 -15.42 -9.59 -8.52
C VAL A 72 -14.27 -9.32 -9.49
N TYR A 73 -14.17 -10.10 -10.57
CA TYR A 73 -13.17 -9.86 -11.61
C TYR A 73 -13.27 -8.45 -12.19
N ASP A 74 -14.47 -8.01 -12.58
CA ASP A 74 -14.71 -6.68 -13.15
C ASP A 74 -14.35 -5.57 -12.15
N SER A 75 -14.63 -5.76 -10.86
CA SER A 75 -14.21 -4.83 -9.80
C SER A 75 -12.69 -4.74 -9.68
N CYS A 76 -11.96 -5.87 -9.80
CA CYS A 76 -10.50 -5.87 -9.78
C CYS A 76 -9.92 -5.12 -11.00
N GLN A 77 -10.49 -5.34 -12.18
CA GLN A 77 -10.11 -4.62 -13.40
C GLN A 77 -10.37 -3.12 -13.26
N LYS A 78 -11.54 -2.75 -12.72
CA LYS A 78 -11.91 -1.36 -12.50
C LYS A 78 -10.97 -0.67 -11.52
N LEU A 79 -10.66 -1.30 -10.39
CA LEU A 79 -9.73 -0.75 -9.40
C LEU A 79 -8.33 -0.56 -10.02
N THR A 80 -7.85 -1.55 -10.76
CA THR A 80 -6.59 -1.47 -11.51
C THR A 80 -6.58 -0.28 -12.47
N GLN A 81 -7.65 -0.09 -13.24
CA GLN A 81 -7.76 1.02 -14.18
C GLN A 81 -7.83 2.39 -13.49
N GLN A 82 -8.52 2.49 -12.35
CA GLN A 82 -8.64 3.72 -11.57
C GLN A 82 -7.30 4.16 -10.96
N GLU A 83 -6.47 3.20 -10.55
CA GLU A 83 -5.22 3.45 -9.84
C GLU A 83 -3.99 3.42 -10.75
N GLN A 84 -4.17 3.21 -12.06
CA GLN A 84 -3.08 3.12 -13.04
C GLN A 84 -2.15 4.35 -13.01
N ASN A 85 -2.69 5.54 -12.71
CA ASN A 85 -1.92 6.79 -12.66
C ASN A 85 -1.75 7.33 -11.24
N SER A 86 -2.09 6.54 -10.21
CA SER A 86 -1.92 6.97 -8.82
C SER A 86 -0.43 7.16 -8.49
N PRO A 87 -0.07 8.22 -7.75
CA PRO A 87 1.31 8.54 -7.45
C PRO A 87 1.92 7.50 -6.51
N VAL A 88 3.06 6.94 -6.90
CA VAL A 88 3.79 5.98 -6.06
C VAL A 88 4.40 6.71 -4.87
N GLN A 89 4.16 6.19 -3.68
CA GLN A 89 4.62 6.75 -2.40
C GLN A 89 5.84 6.01 -1.85
N ALA A 90 6.00 4.73 -2.19
CA ALA A 90 7.18 3.94 -1.89
C ALA A 90 7.23 2.69 -2.76
N ALA A 91 8.44 2.18 -3.00
CA ALA A 91 8.64 0.80 -3.43
C ALA A 91 8.68 -0.13 -2.20
N GLY A 92 8.29 -1.38 -2.39
CA GLY A 92 8.34 -2.38 -1.34
C GLY A 92 8.32 -3.81 -1.86
N ILE A 93 8.41 -4.75 -0.92
CA ILE A 93 8.33 -6.19 -1.15
C ILE A 93 7.38 -6.85 -0.16
N THR A 94 6.78 -7.97 -0.56
CA THR A 94 5.98 -8.80 0.35
C THR A 94 6.85 -9.67 1.25
N ARG A 95 6.47 -9.79 2.53
CA ARG A 95 7.15 -10.61 3.54
C ARG A 95 6.82 -12.09 3.44
N SER A 96 5.63 -12.41 2.95
CA SER A 96 5.16 -13.77 2.68
C SER A 96 4.06 -13.73 1.63
N ASP A 97 3.61 -14.90 1.20
CA ASP A 97 2.46 -15.02 0.31
C ASP A 97 1.22 -14.29 0.89
N THR A 98 0.55 -13.49 0.08
CA THR A 98 -0.58 -12.67 0.53
C THR A 98 -1.54 -12.33 -0.61
N ASN A 99 -2.82 -12.18 -0.30
CA ASN A 99 -3.85 -11.85 -1.28
C ASN A 99 -3.88 -10.35 -1.56
N ILE A 100 -4.27 -9.98 -2.78
CA ILE A 100 -4.62 -8.62 -3.16
C ILE A 100 -6.15 -8.48 -3.07
N HIS A 101 -6.62 -7.77 -2.06
CA HIS A 101 -8.04 -7.60 -1.76
C HIS A 101 -8.66 -6.40 -2.52
N LEU A 102 -9.97 -6.46 -2.77
CA LEU A 102 -10.72 -5.34 -3.36
C LEU A 102 -10.89 -4.16 -2.41
N ASP A 103 -11.01 -4.45 -1.11
CA ASP A 103 -11.22 -3.48 -0.04
C ASP A 103 -10.21 -3.73 1.10
N PRO A 104 -9.90 -2.72 1.94
CA PRO A 104 -8.99 -2.88 3.08
C PRO A 104 -9.65 -3.64 4.24
N ALA A 105 -10.00 -4.91 4.01
CA ALA A 105 -10.62 -5.80 4.98
C ALA A 105 -10.20 -7.25 4.76
N ARG A 106 -10.12 -8.04 5.84
CA ARG A 106 -9.62 -9.44 5.80
C ARG A 106 -10.55 -10.39 5.07
N ASP A 107 -11.84 -10.10 5.07
CA ASP A 107 -12.92 -10.85 4.45
C ASP A 107 -13.33 -10.29 3.08
N ALA A 108 -12.68 -9.21 2.63
CA ALA A 108 -12.91 -8.67 1.30
C ALA A 108 -12.55 -9.69 0.21
N ASP A 109 -13.35 -9.68 -0.85
CA ASP A 109 -13.11 -10.45 -2.06
C ASP A 109 -11.70 -10.16 -2.62
N HIS A 110 -11.05 -11.19 -3.16
CA HIS A 110 -9.72 -11.11 -3.75
C HIS A 110 -9.65 -12.04 -4.97
N LEU A 111 -8.89 -11.63 -5.99
CA LEU A 111 -8.63 -12.44 -7.17
C LEU A 111 -7.16 -12.85 -7.25
N TYR A 112 -6.26 -11.91 -6.98
CA TYR A 112 -4.82 -12.09 -7.16
C TYR A 112 -4.13 -12.44 -5.85
N GLN A 113 -2.98 -13.11 -5.98
CA GLN A 113 -2.10 -13.42 -4.86
C GLN A 113 -0.66 -13.03 -5.24
N LEU A 114 0.02 -12.39 -4.30
CA LEU A 114 1.44 -12.09 -4.36
C LEU A 114 2.21 -13.20 -3.65
N SER A 115 3.27 -13.68 -4.28
CA SER A 115 4.27 -14.55 -3.63
C SER A 115 5.13 -13.74 -2.66
N GLN A 116 5.79 -14.41 -1.72
CA GLN A 116 6.86 -13.83 -0.90
C GLN A 116 7.94 -13.16 -1.78
N GLY A 117 8.37 -11.97 -1.39
CA GLY A 117 9.40 -11.20 -2.09
C GLY A 117 8.92 -10.53 -3.37
N ALA A 118 7.63 -10.59 -3.70
CA ALA A 118 7.07 -9.89 -4.84
C ALA A 118 7.24 -8.37 -4.66
N ARG A 119 7.74 -7.71 -5.71
CA ARG A 119 7.90 -6.25 -5.73
C ARG A 119 6.56 -5.57 -5.95
N ILE A 120 6.35 -4.48 -5.22
CA ILE A 120 5.14 -3.67 -5.30
C ILE A 120 5.45 -2.18 -5.25
N SER A 121 4.52 -1.38 -5.73
CA SER A 121 4.44 0.05 -5.49
C SER A 121 3.33 0.33 -4.48
N ILE A 122 3.63 1.07 -3.41
CA ILE A 122 2.65 1.57 -2.43
C ILE A 122 2.04 2.86 -2.95
N LEU A 123 0.70 2.96 -2.93
CA LEU A 123 -0.04 4.10 -3.48
C LEU A 123 -0.76 4.90 -2.38
N ARG A 124 -1.49 4.22 -1.50
CA ARG A 124 -2.30 4.86 -0.44
C ARG A 124 -2.39 3.98 0.80
N ARG A 125 -2.64 4.61 1.95
CA ARG A 125 -2.97 3.95 3.20
C ARG A 125 -4.47 3.94 3.43
N ALA A 126 -4.95 2.91 4.12
CA ALA A 126 -6.21 2.93 4.84
C ALA A 126 -6.05 2.23 6.19
N SER A 127 -6.98 2.49 7.10
CA SER A 127 -7.10 1.76 8.37
C SER A 127 -8.51 1.22 8.52
N ASN A 128 -8.64 0.02 9.05
CA ASN A 128 -9.94 -0.60 9.32
C ASN A 128 -9.91 -1.32 10.67
N GLU A 129 -11.08 -1.64 11.22
CA GLU A 129 -11.17 -2.45 12.43
C GLU A 129 -10.60 -3.85 12.18
N LYS A 130 -9.78 -4.33 13.11
CA LYS A 130 -9.17 -5.65 13.06
C LYS A 130 -10.19 -6.71 13.47
N ILE A 131 -10.87 -7.28 12.48
CA ILE A 131 -11.82 -8.37 12.67
C ILE A 131 -11.08 -9.71 12.52
N LEU A 132 -10.91 -10.44 13.62
CA LEU A 132 -10.35 -11.79 13.60
C LEU A 132 -11.47 -12.83 13.53
N PRO A 133 -11.37 -13.84 12.64
CA PRO A 133 -12.32 -14.94 12.60
C PRO A 133 -12.41 -15.65 13.97
N GLY A 134 -13.62 -15.71 14.55
CA GLY A 134 -13.86 -16.36 15.84
C GLY A 134 -13.54 -15.53 17.08
N ALA A 135 -13.16 -14.25 16.93
CA ALA A 135 -13.04 -13.36 18.09
C ALA A 135 -14.44 -13.01 18.65
N PRO A 136 -14.65 -13.07 19.97
CA PRO A 136 -15.92 -12.69 20.57
C PRO A 136 -16.20 -11.21 20.27
N ALA A 137 -17.37 -10.93 19.68
CA ALA A 137 -17.85 -9.57 19.50
C ALA A 137 -18.00 -8.93 20.89
N LYS A 138 -17.13 -7.95 21.18
CA LYS A 138 -17.04 -7.20 22.45
C LYS A 138 -16.58 -8.02 23.65
N ALA A 139 -15.27 -8.01 23.92
CA ALA A 139 -14.80 -8.13 25.29
C ALA A 139 -15.16 -6.85 26.05
N THR A 140 -16.34 -6.80 26.66
CA THR A 140 -16.64 -5.84 27.71
C THR A 140 -15.74 -6.15 28.90
N ASN A 141 -14.63 -5.44 29.02
CA ASN A 141 -13.86 -5.43 30.27
C ASN A 141 -14.75 -4.82 31.36
N VAL A 142 -15.23 -5.68 32.27
CA VAL A 142 -16.13 -5.31 33.37
C VAL A 142 -15.41 -4.46 34.44
N ASN A 143 -14.09 -4.27 34.33
CA ASN A 143 -13.25 -3.56 35.31
C ASN A 143 -12.57 -2.28 34.79
N SER A 144 -13.03 -1.69 33.67
CA SER A 144 -12.53 -0.38 33.21
C SER A 144 -13.68 0.51 32.78
N SER A 145 -13.82 1.68 33.40
CA SER A 145 -14.84 2.71 33.12
C SER A 145 -14.70 3.39 31.74
N LYS A 146 -13.89 2.82 30.84
CA LYS A 146 -13.68 3.31 29.48
C LYS A 146 -13.94 2.16 28.50
N PRO A 147 -14.82 2.33 27.49
CA PRO A 147 -15.00 1.32 26.45
C PRO A 147 -13.65 1.02 25.80
N ALA A 148 -13.30 -0.27 25.67
CA ALA A 148 -12.12 -0.69 24.92
C ALA A 148 -12.29 -0.24 23.47
N GLN A 149 -11.40 0.62 22.98
CA GLN A 149 -11.41 1.00 21.56
C GLN A 149 -11.09 -0.24 20.71
N PRO A 150 -11.77 -0.43 19.56
CA PRO A 150 -11.45 -1.51 18.64
C PRO A 150 -9.97 -1.51 18.28
N ALA A 151 -9.35 -2.68 18.22
CA ALA A 151 -8.04 -2.81 17.61
C ALA A 151 -8.16 -2.47 16.13
N MET A 152 -7.32 -1.57 15.63
CA MET A 152 -7.27 -1.19 14.23
C MET A 152 -6.13 -1.93 13.53
N GLU A 153 -6.20 -2.02 12.21
CA GLU A 153 -5.11 -2.49 11.36
C GLU A 153 -4.98 -1.63 10.10
N ASP A 154 -3.76 -1.51 9.60
CA ASP A 154 -3.45 -0.72 8.43
C ASP A 154 -3.35 -1.58 7.17
N TRP A 155 -3.70 -0.98 6.04
CA TRP A 155 -3.70 -1.58 4.72
C TRP A 155 -3.01 -0.64 3.73
N TRP A 156 -2.25 -1.21 2.80
CA TRP A 156 -1.69 -0.50 1.67
C TRP A 156 -2.49 -0.85 0.42
N LEU A 157 -3.00 0.17 -0.26
CA LEU A 157 -3.33 0.03 -1.66
C LEU A 157 -2.02 -0.04 -2.43
N ILE A 158 -1.78 -1.15 -3.11
CA ILE A 158 -0.57 -1.40 -3.87
C ILE A 158 -0.90 -1.53 -5.36
N ARG A 159 0.16 -1.48 -6.16
CA ARG A 159 0.20 -1.96 -7.53
C ARG A 159 1.36 -2.93 -7.70
N ASP A 160 1.11 -4.11 -8.25
CA ASP A 160 2.14 -5.11 -8.52
C ASP A 160 2.87 -4.86 -9.86
N GLU A 161 3.88 -5.67 -10.17
CA GLU A 161 4.64 -5.56 -11.43
C GLU A 161 3.80 -5.87 -12.69
N GLN A 162 2.69 -6.59 -12.54
CA GLN A 162 1.75 -6.87 -13.63
C GLN A 162 0.73 -5.73 -13.83
N GLY A 163 0.74 -4.73 -12.94
CA GLY A 163 -0.14 -3.59 -12.94
C GLY A 163 -1.42 -3.77 -12.14
N HIS A 164 -1.67 -4.94 -11.53
CA HIS A 164 -2.85 -5.17 -10.70
C HIS A 164 -2.84 -4.25 -9.47
N ALA A 165 -3.97 -3.61 -9.19
CA ALA A 165 -4.13 -2.80 -7.99
C ALA A 165 -5.10 -3.43 -6.98
N GLY A 166 -4.77 -3.28 -5.70
CA GLY A 166 -5.66 -3.65 -4.59
C GLY A 166 -4.98 -3.59 -3.22
N TRP A 167 -5.70 -4.00 -2.19
CA TRP A 167 -5.33 -3.80 -0.80
C TRP A 167 -4.60 -5.00 -0.21
N VAL A 168 -3.48 -4.72 0.47
CA VAL A 168 -2.68 -5.71 1.19
C VAL A 168 -2.45 -5.22 2.61
N LEU A 169 -2.52 -6.13 3.59
CA LEU A 169 -2.25 -5.81 4.99
C LEU A 169 -0.87 -5.17 5.15
N ALA A 170 -0.81 -4.03 5.84
CA ALA A 170 0.41 -3.22 5.93
C ALA A 170 1.59 -3.95 6.59
N LYS A 171 1.31 -4.90 7.48
CA LYS A 171 2.33 -5.74 8.14
C LYS A 171 2.94 -6.81 7.23
N MET A 172 2.36 -7.05 6.04
CA MET A 172 2.84 -8.04 5.07
C MET A 172 3.84 -7.43 4.08
N ILE A 173 4.13 -6.13 4.21
CA ILE A 173 4.96 -5.37 3.28
C ILE A 173 6.16 -4.80 4.04
N ASP A 174 7.32 -4.92 3.42
CA ASP A 174 8.54 -4.17 3.75
C ASP A 174 8.77 -3.09 2.70
N LEU A 175 9.09 -1.87 3.15
CA LEU A 175 9.50 -0.81 2.24
C LEU A 175 10.94 -1.08 1.81
N ASP A 176 11.22 -0.90 0.52
CA ASP A 176 12.54 -1.06 -0.07
C ASP A 176 13.39 0.23 0.11
N LEU A 177 13.45 0.72 1.35
CA LEU A 177 14.24 1.89 1.71
C LEU A 177 15.72 1.48 1.84
N PRO A 178 16.67 2.15 1.16
CA PRO A 178 18.08 1.79 1.26
C PRO A 178 18.58 1.74 2.70
N LEU A 179 19.31 0.67 3.05
CA LEU A 179 19.74 0.41 4.42
C LEU A 179 20.57 1.55 5.01
N GLU A 180 21.39 2.21 4.18
CA GLU A 180 22.20 3.36 4.55
C GLU A 180 21.36 4.56 5.03
N VAL A 181 20.11 4.67 4.58
CA VAL A 181 19.15 5.68 5.04
C VAL A 181 18.29 5.12 6.17
N ALA A 182 17.87 3.87 6.06
CA ALA A 182 16.98 3.21 7.03
C ALA A 182 17.56 3.16 8.45
N GLN A 183 18.89 3.09 8.61
CA GLN A 183 19.55 3.15 9.92
C GLN A 183 19.22 4.42 10.73
N TYR A 184 18.85 5.52 10.06
CA TYR A 184 18.48 6.79 10.71
C TYR A 184 17.00 6.88 11.10
N SER A 185 16.26 5.77 11.07
CA SER A 185 14.83 5.77 11.39
C SER A 185 14.52 6.01 12.87
N GLU A 186 15.50 5.84 13.78
CA GLU A 186 15.34 6.08 15.23
C GLU A 186 14.13 5.36 15.84
N GLY A 187 13.86 4.12 15.41
CA GLY A 187 12.71 3.32 15.86
C GLY A 187 11.35 3.72 15.28
N GLN A 188 11.30 4.73 14.40
CA GLN A 188 10.10 5.09 13.66
C GLN A 188 9.90 4.19 12.44
N ARG A 189 8.65 4.04 11.99
CA ARG A 189 8.31 3.29 10.79
C ARG A 189 8.33 4.23 9.58
N ALA A 190 9.16 3.93 8.57
CA ALA A 190 9.06 4.60 7.27
C ALA A 190 7.71 4.26 6.62
N VAL A 191 7.04 5.28 6.07
CA VAL A 191 5.71 5.19 5.45
C VAL A 191 5.79 5.42 3.94
N ALA A 192 6.61 6.39 3.54
CA ALA A 192 6.87 6.70 2.14
C ALA A 192 8.28 7.30 2.00
N PHE A 193 8.90 7.15 0.83
CA PHE A 193 10.22 7.70 0.56
C PHE A 193 10.41 8.04 -0.91
N PHE A 194 11.23 9.05 -1.18
CA PHE A 194 11.42 9.63 -2.50
C PHE A 194 12.87 10.04 -2.69
N ALA A 195 13.46 9.66 -3.82
CA ALA A 195 14.70 10.28 -4.27
C ALA A 195 14.39 11.73 -4.66
N LEU A 196 15.17 12.67 -4.11
CA LEU A 196 15.05 14.10 -4.39
C LEU A 196 16.11 14.56 -5.37
N ASP A 197 17.37 14.20 -5.11
CA ASP A 197 18.53 14.69 -5.83
C ASP A 197 19.59 13.59 -5.94
N GLU A 198 20.61 13.82 -6.76
CA GLU A 198 21.77 12.96 -6.89
C GLU A 198 23.05 13.79 -6.77
N VAL A 199 23.98 13.36 -5.92
CA VAL A 199 25.32 13.95 -5.85
C VAL A 199 26.38 12.96 -6.30
N THR A 200 27.50 13.49 -6.79
CA THR A 200 28.64 12.68 -7.25
C THR A 200 29.73 12.68 -6.18
N ASP A 201 30.13 11.51 -5.70
CA ASP A 201 31.19 11.29 -4.72
C ASP A 201 32.24 10.34 -5.29
N GLY A 202 33.32 10.91 -5.83
CA GLY A 202 34.25 10.17 -6.70
C GLY A 202 33.52 9.63 -7.93
N ASP A 203 33.57 8.32 -8.14
CA ASP A 203 32.88 7.63 -9.25
C ASP A 203 31.45 7.20 -8.89
N LYS A 204 30.99 7.45 -7.66
CA LYS A 204 29.66 7.03 -7.19
C LYS A 204 28.63 8.13 -7.38
N LYS A 205 27.46 7.73 -7.85
CA LYS A 205 26.24 8.54 -7.81
C LYS A 205 25.44 8.17 -6.56
N VAL A 206 25.20 9.15 -5.71
CA VAL A 206 24.53 8.95 -4.42
C VAL A 206 23.24 9.75 -4.38
N LEU A 207 22.12 9.03 -4.25
CA LEU A 207 20.80 9.64 -4.14
C LEU A 207 20.59 10.27 -2.76
N GLN A 208 19.83 11.36 -2.74
CA GLN A 208 19.37 12.04 -1.54
C GLN A 208 17.88 11.83 -1.40
N TYR A 209 17.39 11.70 -0.16
CA TYR A 209 16.06 11.16 0.08
C TYR A 209 15.20 12.06 0.96
N LEU A 210 13.93 12.20 0.59
CA LEU A 210 12.86 12.49 1.54
C LEU A 210 12.32 11.17 2.08
N VAL A 211 12.15 11.06 3.39
CA VAL A 211 11.45 9.95 4.03
C VAL A 211 10.43 10.52 5.01
N VAL A 212 9.19 10.04 4.91
CA VAL A 212 8.15 10.33 5.90
C VAL A 212 7.96 9.13 6.81
N TYR A 213 7.78 9.41 8.09
CA TYR A 213 7.77 8.44 9.17
C TYR A 213 6.49 8.54 9.98
N SER A 214 6.08 7.43 10.55
CA SER A 214 5.03 7.36 11.56
C SER A 214 5.49 6.55 12.76
N GLU A 215 4.75 6.70 13.85
CA GLU A 215 4.88 5.81 15.00
C GLU A 215 4.48 4.37 14.62
N SER A 216 5.04 3.40 15.32
CA SER A 216 4.71 1.97 15.16
C SER A 216 3.36 1.63 15.80
N LYS A 217 2.30 2.32 15.36
CA LYS A 217 0.92 2.13 15.80
C LYS A 217 -0.03 2.14 14.60
N GLU A 218 -0.90 1.15 14.53
CA GLU A 218 -1.92 1.04 13.48
C GLU A 218 -3.16 1.89 13.81
N GLY A 219 -3.94 2.25 12.80
CA GLY A 219 -5.18 3.02 12.98
C GLY A 219 -4.99 4.49 13.35
N LEU A 220 -3.81 5.05 13.10
CA LEU A 220 -3.58 6.48 13.29
C LEU A 220 -4.43 7.30 12.30
N PRO A 221 -4.97 8.46 12.73
CA PRO A 221 -5.82 9.33 11.89
C PRO A 221 -5.05 10.12 10.83
N PHE A 222 -3.73 9.90 10.76
CA PHE A 222 -2.81 10.45 9.78
C PHE A 222 -1.91 9.33 9.26
N ASP A 223 -1.28 9.54 8.12
CA ASP A 223 -0.37 8.56 7.52
C ASP A 223 1.05 8.67 8.08
N TYR A 224 1.53 9.89 8.34
CA TYR A 224 2.85 10.15 8.90
C TYR A 224 2.83 11.33 9.87
N ASN A 225 3.71 11.30 10.89
CA ASN A 225 3.85 12.38 11.87
C ASN A 225 5.19 13.12 11.78
N GLN A 226 6.07 12.69 10.87
CA GLN A 226 7.39 13.25 10.70
C GLN A 226 7.86 13.18 9.23
N ALA A 227 8.58 14.20 8.79
CA ALA A 227 9.32 14.21 7.53
C ALA A 227 10.81 14.46 7.80
N ARG A 228 11.69 13.74 7.10
CA ARG A 228 13.15 13.93 7.17
C ARG A 228 13.74 13.98 5.76
N VAL A 229 14.69 14.88 5.55
CA VAL A 229 15.51 14.89 4.33
C VAL A 229 16.91 14.46 4.69
N PHE A 230 17.41 13.45 3.97
CA PHE A 230 18.75 12.90 4.09
C PHE A 230 19.58 13.32 2.89
N THR A 231 20.68 14.02 3.17
CA THR A 231 21.63 14.49 2.15
C THR A 231 22.98 13.82 2.38
N TRP A 232 23.75 13.65 1.32
CA TRP A 232 25.06 13.01 1.40
C TRP A 232 26.15 14.04 1.68
N ASN A 233 26.96 13.81 2.72
CA ASN A 233 28.08 14.67 3.06
C ASN A 233 29.35 14.21 2.33
N LEU A 234 29.76 14.95 1.28
CA LEU A 234 30.93 14.64 0.46
C LEU A 234 32.28 14.63 1.20
N LYS A 235 32.37 15.28 2.37
CA LYS A 235 33.61 15.28 3.18
C LYS A 235 33.68 14.10 4.13
N ARG A 236 32.52 13.56 4.53
CA ARG A 236 32.40 12.50 5.54
C ARG A 236 31.94 11.16 4.96
N HIS A 237 31.60 11.12 3.68
CA HIS A 237 31.13 9.94 2.96
C HIS A 237 30.00 9.21 3.70
N ARG A 238 29.00 9.96 4.17
CA ARG A 238 27.82 9.42 4.87
C ARG A 238 26.62 10.34 4.74
N TYR A 239 25.42 9.78 4.95
CA TYR A 239 24.20 10.55 5.08
C TYR A 239 24.17 11.41 6.35
N GLU A 240 23.57 12.59 6.23
CA GLU A 240 23.24 13.49 7.34
C GLU A 240 21.77 13.95 7.21
N THR A 241 21.11 14.20 8.36
CA THR A 241 19.76 14.76 8.38
C THR A 241 19.82 16.27 8.09
N ALA A 242 19.54 16.66 6.85
CA ALA A 242 19.48 18.05 6.41
C ALA A 242 18.24 18.79 6.92
N TYR A 243 17.14 18.06 7.07
CA TYR A 243 15.86 18.60 7.52
C TYR A 243 15.09 17.60 8.34
N ARG A 244 14.35 18.10 9.33
CA ARG A 244 13.48 17.32 10.19
C ARG A 244 12.29 18.16 10.61
N GLU A 245 11.10 17.69 10.27
CA GLU A 245 9.83 18.23 10.75
C GLU A 245 9.09 17.15 11.54
N ARG A 246 8.50 17.52 12.68
CA ARG A 246 7.83 16.60 13.61
C ARG A 246 6.45 17.12 13.98
N ASN A 247 5.64 16.28 14.61
CA ASN A 247 4.31 16.60 15.09
C ASN A 247 3.37 17.01 13.94
N LEU A 248 3.50 16.31 12.80
CA LEU A 248 2.61 16.45 11.67
C LEU A 248 1.38 15.56 11.86
N ASN A 249 0.23 15.97 11.31
CA ASN A 249 -0.82 15.04 10.90
C ASN A 249 -0.74 14.95 9.37
N GLY A 250 0.30 14.30 8.89
CA GLY A 250 0.63 14.22 7.47
C GLY A 250 -0.24 13.19 6.75
N MET A 251 -0.72 13.56 5.55
CA MET A 251 -1.52 12.70 4.69
C MET A 251 -0.79 12.42 3.38
N LEU A 252 -0.93 11.22 2.85
CA LEU A 252 -0.52 10.89 1.49
C LEU A 252 -1.52 11.49 0.47
N PRO A 253 -1.11 11.73 -0.79
CA PRO A 253 0.26 11.58 -1.29
C PRO A 253 1.18 12.73 -0.87
N VAL A 254 2.47 12.42 -0.76
CA VAL A 254 3.57 13.36 -0.87
C VAL A 254 3.92 13.49 -2.35
N THR A 255 4.18 14.71 -2.79
CA THR A 255 4.52 15.02 -4.18
C THR A 255 5.98 15.45 -4.27
N VAL A 256 6.72 14.95 -5.25
CA VAL A 256 8.09 15.37 -5.57
C VAL A 256 8.19 15.73 -7.05
N TYR A 257 8.87 16.82 -7.37
CA TYR A 257 9.11 17.29 -8.75
C TYR A 257 10.30 18.25 -8.81
N GLN A 258 10.70 18.65 -10.01
CA GLN A 258 11.72 19.68 -10.24
C GLN A 258 11.05 21.01 -10.57
N GLU A 259 11.55 22.11 -10.00
CA GLU A 259 11.08 23.46 -10.29
C GLU A 259 12.24 24.42 -10.46
N THR A 260 12.13 25.34 -11.43
CA THR A 260 13.13 26.39 -11.65
C THR A 260 12.82 27.60 -10.80
N PHE A 261 13.82 28.05 -10.02
CA PHE A 261 13.78 29.25 -9.21
C PHE A 261 14.77 30.27 -9.77
N ASP A 262 14.34 31.51 -9.99
CA ASP A 262 15.08 32.56 -10.70
C ASP A 262 16.60 32.59 -10.43
N LYS A 263 17.00 32.71 -9.15
CA LYS A 263 18.40 32.87 -8.74
C LYS A 263 19.08 31.55 -8.33
N GLU A 264 18.34 30.46 -8.27
CA GLU A 264 18.83 29.18 -7.72
C GLU A 264 18.80 28.04 -8.74
N GLY A 265 18.25 28.26 -9.93
CA GLY A 265 18.15 27.25 -10.99
C GLY A 265 17.08 26.20 -10.71
N SER A 266 17.18 25.04 -11.38
CA SER A 266 16.28 23.91 -11.16
C SER A 266 16.64 23.20 -9.86
N LEU A 267 15.68 23.10 -8.94
CA LEU A 267 15.85 22.43 -7.65
C LEU A 267 14.75 21.38 -7.44
N PRO A 268 15.06 20.28 -6.74
CA PRO A 268 14.04 19.35 -6.28
C PRO A 268 13.13 20.00 -5.24
N VAL A 269 11.85 19.80 -5.45
CA VAL A 269 10.75 20.27 -4.62
C VAL A 269 9.98 19.07 -4.09
N PHE A 270 9.55 19.18 -2.84
CA PHE A 270 8.58 18.26 -2.27
C PHE A 270 7.44 19.02 -1.58
N VAL A 271 6.24 18.43 -1.62
CA VAL A 271 5.03 18.99 -1.01
C VAL A 271 4.46 17.99 -0.02
N LEU A 272 4.30 18.44 1.22
CA LEU A 272 3.66 17.67 2.29
C LEU A 272 2.23 18.17 2.47
N ARG A 273 1.26 17.26 2.53
CA ARG A 273 -0.12 17.58 2.91
C ARG A 273 -0.27 17.37 4.42
N VAL A 274 -0.65 18.42 5.15
CA VAL A 274 -0.76 18.38 6.62
C VAL A 274 -2.14 18.84 7.03
N THR A 275 -2.82 18.05 7.86
CA THR A 275 -4.16 18.38 8.35
C THR A 275 -4.08 19.03 9.73
N ASP A 276 -4.78 20.14 9.95
CA ASP A 276 -4.90 20.76 11.26
C ASP A 276 -5.92 20.01 12.17
N GLN A 277 -6.08 20.48 13.40
CA GLN A 277 -7.04 19.88 14.34
C GLN A 277 -8.51 20.11 13.94
N SER A 278 -8.78 21.07 13.07
CA SER A 278 -10.10 21.39 12.53
C SER A 278 -10.43 20.58 11.27
N GLY A 279 -9.50 19.74 10.80
CA GLY A 279 -9.67 18.92 9.59
C GLY A 279 -9.30 19.64 8.29
N ASN A 280 -8.79 20.89 8.36
CA ASN A 280 -8.35 21.60 7.17
C ASN A 280 -6.99 21.06 6.74
N THR A 281 -6.86 20.73 5.45
CA THR A 281 -5.57 20.31 4.88
C THR A 281 -4.86 21.52 4.28
N GLU A 282 -3.61 21.73 4.67
CA GLU A 282 -2.69 22.66 4.02
C GLU A 282 -1.57 21.91 3.28
N GLU A 283 -1.12 22.49 2.17
CA GLU A 283 0.06 22.01 1.45
C GLU A 283 1.29 22.82 1.85
N ARG A 284 2.32 22.15 2.35
CA ARG A 284 3.61 22.74 2.69
C ARG A 284 4.63 22.39 1.62
N LYS A 285 5.00 23.37 0.80
CA LYS A 285 6.00 23.22 -0.26
C LYS A 285 7.40 23.50 0.27
N TYR A 286 8.35 22.66 -0.11
CA TYR A 286 9.76 22.77 0.26
C TYR A 286 10.64 22.59 -0.96
N LYS A 287 11.80 23.23 -0.96
CA LYS A 287 12.86 22.99 -1.94
C LYS A 287 14.14 22.56 -1.25
N LEU A 288 14.89 21.69 -1.89
CA LEU A 288 16.22 21.27 -1.48
C LEU A 288 17.25 21.94 -2.41
N ASN A 289 18.10 22.78 -1.82
CA ASN A 289 19.32 23.29 -2.44
C ASN A 289 20.48 22.73 -1.60
N THR A 290 20.96 21.55 -1.99
CA THR A 290 21.81 20.67 -1.18
C THR A 290 22.93 21.41 -0.43
N PRO A 291 23.04 21.27 0.91
CA PRO A 291 22.25 20.42 1.81
C PRO A 291 21.06 21.15 2.48
N ILE A 292 20.71 22.35 2.03
CA ILE A 292 19.74 23.22 2.72
C ILE A 292 18.33 22.97 2.19
N VAL A 293 17.41 22.63 3.10
CA VAL A 293 15.97 22.58 2.80
C VAL A 293 15.30 23.86 3.27
N ARG A 294 14.47 24.48 2.41
CA ARG A 294 13.70 25.69 2.73
C ARG A 294 12.23 25.52 2.37
N ARG A 295 11.34 25.98 3.25
CA ARG A 295 9.91 26.14 2.92
C ARG A 295 9.75 27.22 1.85
N VAL A 296 9.01 26.91 0.81
CA VAL A 296 8.59 27.85 -0.23
C VAL A 296 7.21 28.35 0.19
N MET A 297 7.15 29.61 0.63
CA MET A 297 5.89 30.22 1.07
C MET A 297 5.07 30.64 -0.15
N ALA A 298 3.75 30.43 -0.10
CA ALA A 298 2.87 31.06 -1.08
C ALA A 298 2.85 32.59 -0.89
N PRO A 299 2.56 33.39 -1.93
CA PRO A 299 2.37 34.83 -1.77
C PRO A 299 1.32 35.13 -0.69
N GLY A 300 1.72 35.80 0.40
CA GLY A 300 0.84 36.16 1.52
C GLY A 300 0.90 35.23 2.74
N GLU A 301 1.61 34.11 2.68
CA GLU A 301 1.78 33.19 3.80
C GLU A 301 2.91 33.68 4.74
N MET A 302 2.60 34.04 5.99
CA MET A 302 3.60 34.42 6.99
C MET A 302 4.13 33.20 7.75
N LYS A 303 5.43 33.19 8.07
CA LYS A 303 6.02 32.17 8.95
C LYS A 303 5.30 32.20 10.30
N PRO A 304 4.85 31.06 10.86
CA PRO A 304 4.36 31.05 12.23
C PRO A 304 5.47 31.54 13.15
N ALA A 305 5.15 32.52 14.00
CA ALA A 305 6.11 33.09 14.92
C ALA A 305 6.71 31.98 15.80
N PRO A 306 8.03 32.00 16.07
CA PRO A 306 8.65 31.01 16.94
C PRO A 306 7.94 31.05 18.30
N LYS A 307 7.39 29.91 18.75
CA LYS A 307 6.80 29.79 20.08
C LYS A 307 7.89 30.11 21.11
N SER A 308 7.77 31.26 21.76
CA SER A 308 8.62 31.66 22.88
C SER A 308 8.67 30.54 23.91
N LYS A 309 9.88 30.05 24.23
CA LYS A 309 10.08 29.15 25.36
C LYS A 309 9.72 29.93 26.63
N ARG A 310 8.54 29.67 27.19
CA ARG A 310 8.24 30.06 28.58
C ARG A 310 9.29 29.42 29.48
N LYS A 311 10.16 30.24 30.08
CA LYS A 311 11.03 29.81 31.18
C LYS A 311 10.10 29.39 32.32
N ALA A 312 10.22 28.12 32.74
CA ALA A 312 9.65 27.69 34.00
C ALA A 312 10.43 28.38 35.12
N SER A 313 9.71 29.15 35.94
CA SER A 313 10.13 29.68 37.24
C SER A 313 9.59 28.78 38.33
#